data_AF-A0A497CB57-F1
#
_entry.id   AF-A0A497CB57-F1
#
_cell.length_a   1.000
_cell.length_b   1.000
_cell.length_c   1.000
_cell.angle_alpha   90.00
_cell.angle_beta   90.00
_cell.angle_gamma   90.00
#
_symmetry.space_group_name_H-M   'P 1'
#
loop_
_entity.id
_entity.type
_entity.pdbx_description
1 polymer ?
#
loop_
_entity_poly.entity_id
_entity_poly.type
_entity_poly.pdbx_seq_one_letter_code
_entity_poly.pdbx_strand_id
1 'polypeptide(L)'
;RAIENALRGQPDMTAAPAVQQRKEELIHNAQITLKAIRALAGPDVPDPLTDPNTLALSVTRGILDAPHLRNNPFGRGQAVTRIDHRGACNAVDPATGRELSEQKRIAGLNIGCITTSDS
;
A
#
# COMPACT_ATOMS: atom_id res chain seq x y z
N ARG A 1 33.92 -24.77 2.74
CA ARG A 1 33.87 -24.64 4.21
C ARG A 1 33.83 -23.18 4.75
N ALA A 2 33.83 -22.14 3.90
CA ALA A 2 33.66 -20.74 4.37
C ALA A 2 32.19 -20.28 4.45
N ILE A 3 31.31 -20.85 3.61
CA ILE A 3 29.90 -20.46 3.51
C ILE A 3 29.07 -20.98 4.71
N GLU A 4 29.35 -22.19 5.21
CA GLU A 4 28.64 -22.77 6.36
C GLU A 4 28.89 -22.03 7.68
N ASN A 5 30.09 -21.46 7.88
CA ASN A 5 30.41 -20.69 9.08
C ASN A 5 29.75 -19.30 9.07
N ALA A 6 29.46 -18.73 7.90
CA ALA A 6 28.76 -17.45 7.78
C ALA A 6 27.26 -17.54 8.11
N LEU A 7 26.68 -18.74 8.10
CA LEU A 7 25.24 -18.98 8.33
C LEU A 7 24.90 -19.34 9.78
N ARG A 8 25.85 -19.82 10.59
CA ARG A 8 25.59 -20.36 11.94
C ARG A 8 25.59 -19.33 13.09
N GLY A 9 25.86 -18.06 12.79
CA GLY A 9 25.95 -17.00 13.80
C GLY A 9 25.28 -15.69 13.41
N GLN A 10 24.44 -15.69 12.36
CA GLN A 10 23.73 -14.46 11.99
C GLN A 10 22.71 -14.13 13.08
N PRO A 11 22.72 -12.90 13.62
CA PRO A 11 21.66 -12.45 14.50
C PRO A 11 20.33 -12.62 13.78
N ASP A 12 19.26 -12.93 14.52
CA ASP A 12 17.92 -12.96 13.95
C ASP A 12 17.60 -11.59 13.34
N MET A 13 17.73 -11.50 12.02
CA MET A 13 17.52 -10.26 11.27
C MET A 13 16.08 -9.78 11.39
N THR A 14 15.13 -10.66 11.75
CA THR A 14 13.75 -10.26 12.00
C THR A 14 13.62 -9.48 13.30
N ALA A 15 14.46 -9.74 14.31
CA ALA A 15 14.45 -9.01 15.58
C ALA A 15 15.10 -7.62 15.52
N ALA A 16 15.75 -7.27 14.39
CA ALA A 16 16.40 -5.98 14.23
C ALA A 16 15.38 -4.81 14.30
N PRO A 17 15.64 -3.74 15.08
CA PRO A 17 14.69 -2.64 15.24
C PRO A 17 14.23 -1.99 13.92
N ALA A 18 15.13 -1.84 12.95
CA ALA A 18 14.80 -1.29 11.64
C ALA A 18 13.83 -2.19 10.85
N VAL A 19 13.92 -3.51 11.00
CA VAL A 19 13.00 -4.47 10.37
C VAL A 19 11.64 -4.44 11.05
N GLN A 20 11.60 -4.37 12.39
CA GLN A 20 10.36 -4.26 13.15
C GLN A 20 9.62 -2.95 12.83
N GLN A 21 10.33 -1.83 12.81
CA GLN A 21 9.76 -0.54 12.43
C GLN A 21 9.19 -0.58 11.01
N ARG A 22 9.93 -1.14 10.03
CA ARG A 22 9.43 -1.23 8.66
C ARG A 22 8.23 -2.16 8.55
N LYS A 23 8.21 -3.25 9.29
CA LYS A 23 7.06 -4.16 9.37
C LYS A 23 5.82 -3.42 9.86
N GLU A 24 5.94 -2.64 10.93
CA GLU A 24 4.85 -1.85 11.49
C GLU A 24 4.34 -0.80 10.49
N GLU A 25 5.24 -0.07 9.81
CA GLU A 25 4.90 0.88 8.74
C GLU A 25 4.07 0.19 7.62
N LEU A 26 4.50 -0.99 7.17
CA LEU A 26 3.82 -1.74 6.10
C LEU A 26 2.46 -2.28 6.53
N ILE A 27 2.34 -2.79 7.77
CA ILE A 27 1.07 -3.24 8.33
C ILE A 27 0.09 -2.07 8.42
N HIS A 28 0.54 -0.93 8.92
CA HIS A 28 -0.28 0.28 9.03
C HIS A 28 -0.78 0.75 7.67
N ASN A 29 0.10 0.81 6.67
CA ASN A 29 -0.29 1.14 5.30
C ASN A 29 -1.30 0.14 4.74
N ALA A 30 -1.06 -1.16 4.89
CA ALA A 30 -1.98 -2.19 4.42
C ALA A 30 -3.37 -2.07 5.07
N GLN A 31 -3.45 -1.75 6.36
CA GLN A 31 -4.73 -1.52 7.04
C GLN A 31 -5.50 -0.34 6.45
N ILE A 32 -4.82 0.76 6.11
CA ILE A 32 -5.44 1.91 5.44
C ILE A 32 -5.97 1.50 4.06
N THR A 33 -5.16 0.79 3.26
CA THR A 33 -5.59 0.31 1.94
C THR A 33 -6.80 -0.60 2.05
N LEU A 34 -6.78 -1.57 2.98
CA LEU A 34 -7.90 -2.50 3.20
C LEU A 34 -9.16 -1.79 3.67
N LYS A 35 -9.03 -0.76 4.52
CA LYS A 35 -10.17 0.08 4.94
C LYS A 35 -10.77 0.83 3.75
N ALA A 36 -9.93 1.37 2.87
CA ALA A 36 -10.38 2.05 1.66
C ALA A 36 -11.10 1.11 0.69
N ILE A 37 -10.61 -0.13 0.52
CA ILE A 37 -11.30 -1.16 -0.29
C ILE A 37 -12.66 -1.50 0.32
N ARG A 38 -12.72 -1.73 1.64
CA ARG A 38 -13.99 -2.04 2.33
C ARG A 38 -15.02 -0.93 2.18
N ALA A 39 -14.59 0.34 2.15
CA ALA A 39 -15.46 1.49 1.97
C ALA A 39 -16.08 1.60 0.57
N LEU A 40 -15.58 0.85 -0.42
CA LEU A 40 -16.17 0.81 -1.77
C LEU A 40 -17.40 -0.08 -1.86
N ALA A 41 -17.54 -1.05 -0.96
CA ALA A 41 -18.59 -2.05 -1.05
C ALA A 41 -19.96 -1.50 -0.64
N GLY A 42 -21.00 -1.97 -1.31
CA GLY A 42 -22.39 -1.71 -0.91
C GLY A 42 -22.78 -2.45 0.38
N PRO A 43 -23.91 -2.08 1.00
CA PRO A 43 -24.35 -2.65 2.28
C PRO A 43 -24.61 -4.17 2.22
N ASP A 44 -24.90 -4.71 1.03
CA ASP A 44 -25.25 -6.12 0.84
C ASP A 44 -24.04 -7.02 0.54
N VAL A 45 -22.82 -6.48 0.53
CA VAL A 45 -21.60 -7.24 0.24
C VAL A 45 -21.07 -7.92 1.52
N PRO A 46 -21.08 -9.26 1.63
CA PRO A 46 -20.69 -9.94 2.86
C PRO A 46 -19.20 -9.80 3.19
N ASP A 47 -18.33 -9.89 2.17
CA ASP A 47 -16.89 -9.66 2.31
C ASP A 47 -16.35 -8.83 1.13
N PRO A 48 -16.11 -7.52 1.35
CA PRO A 48 -15.55 -6.62 0.35
C PRO A 48 -14.18 -7.03 -0.21
N LEU A 49 -13.40 -7.84 0.54
CA LEU A 49 -12.06 -8.23 0.12
C LEU A 49 -12.04 -9.46 -0.80
N THR A 50 -13.18 -10.14 -0.97
CA THR A 50 -13.35 -11.27 -1.88
C THR A 50 -14.40 -11.00 -2.97
N ASP A 51 -15.14 -9.89 -2.88
CA ASP A 51 -16.12 -9.48 -3.89
C ASP A 51 -15.45 -8.95 -5.19
N PRO A 52 -15.69 -9.58 -6.36
CA PRO A 52 -15.07 -9.17 -7.62
C PRO A 52 -15.37 -7.73 -8.02
N ASN A 53 -16.59 -7.24 -7.77
CA ASN A 53 -16.99 -5.88 -8.14
C ASN A 53 -16.24 -4.83 -7.29
N THR A 54 -16.15 -5.06 -5.99
CA THR A 54 -15.40 -4.21 -5.05
C THR A 54 -13.91 -4.18 -5.42
N LEU A 55 -13.32 -5.33 -5.72
CA LEU A 55 -11.92 -5.40 -6.13
C LEU A 55 -11.68 -4.68 -7.48
N ALA A 56 -12.57 -4.84 -8.47
CA ALA A 56 -12.49 -4.10 -9.73
C ALA A 56 -12.60 -2.58 -9.51
N LEU A 57 -13.49 -2.14 -8.61
CA LEU A 57 -13.58 -0.74 -8.21
C LEU A 57 -12.29 -0.25 -7.55
N SER A 58 -11.65 -1.07 -6.71
CA SER A 58 -10.40 -0.67 -6.05
C SER A 58 -9.26 -0.39 -7.04
N VAL A 59 -9.19 -1.14 -8.14
CA VAL A 59 -8.19 -0.94 -9.20
C VAL A 59 -8.52 0.29 -10.05
N THR A 60 -9.77 0.39 -10.51
CA THR A 60 -10.23 1.52 -11.35
C THR A 60 -10.20 2.87 -10.63
N ARG A 61 -10.42 2.87 -9.31
CA ARG A 61 -10.32 4.05 -8.45
C ARG A 61 -8.88 4.36 -8.02
N GLY A 62 -7.92 3.47 -8.30
CA GLY A 62 -6.50 3.66 -7.99
C GLY A 62 -6.10 3.37 -6.54
N ILE A 63 -6.95 2.70 -5.77
CA ILE A 63 -6.58 2.21 -4.43
C ILE A 63 -5.52 1.11 -4.59
N LEU A 64 -5.79 0.13 -5.44
CA LEU A 64 -4.82 -0.86 -5.88
C LEU A 64 -4.26 -0.42 -7.25
N ASP A 65 -3.16 0.31 -7.21
CA ASP A 65 -2.54 0.86 -8.40
C ASP A 65 -1.08 0.41 -8.55
N ALA A 66 -0.61 0.31 -9.79
CA ALA A 66 0.77 -0.02 -10.11
C ALA A 66 1.15 0.59 -11.46
N PRO A 67 2.40 1.06 -11.66
CA PRO A 67 2.84 1.68 -12.91
C PRO A 67 2.51 0.83 -14.17
N HIS A 68 2.59 -0.49 -14.05
CA HIS A 68 2.30 -1.43 -15.14
C HIS A 68 0.83 -1.46 -15.59
N LEU A 69 -0.09 -0.89 -14.80
CA LEU A 69 -1.51 -0.81 -15.15
C LEU A 69 -1.85 0.33 -16.10
N ARG A 70 -0.90 1.20 -16.46
CA ARG A 70 -1.14 2.39 -17.30
C ARG A 70 -1.74 2.09 -18.68
N ASN A 71 -1.49 0.89 -19.23
CA ASN A 71 -2.03 0.45 -20.52
C ASN A 71 -3.29 -0.43 -20.38
N ASN A 72 -3.82 -0.57 -19.16
CA ASN A 72 -5.02 -1.33 -18.88
C ASN A 72 -6.18 -0.35 -18.61
N PRO A 73 -7.30 -0.40 -19.36
CA PRO A 73 -8.44 0.50 -19.15
C PRO A 73 -9.06 0.41 -17.75
N PHE A 74 -8.74 -0.64 -16.99
CA PHE A 74 -9.25 -0.90 -15.65
C PHE A 74 -8.36 -0.38 -14.52
N GLY A 75 -7.16 0.15 -14.79
CA GLY A 75 -6.26 0.70 -13.77
C GLY A 75 -5.74 2.09 -14.13
N ARG A 76 -5.39 2.89 -13.12
CA ARG A 76 -4.90 4.26 -13.36
C ARG A 76 -3.44 4.29 -13.83
N GLY A 77 -2.59 3.41 -13.28
CA GLY A 77 -1.16 3.39 -13.55
C GLY A 77 -0.45 4.69 -13.17
N GLN A 78 -0.97 5.41 -12.19
CA GLN A 78 -0.52 6.74 -11.79
C GLN A 78 0.37 6.71 -10.54
N ALA A 79 0.39 5.60 -9.80
CA ALA A 79 1.29 5.41 -8.68
C ALA A 79 2.75 5.63 -9.09
N VAL A 80 3.42 6.58 -8.43
CA VAL A 80 4.85 6.82 -8.58
C VAL A 80 5.54 6.38 -7.29
N THR A 81 6.59 5.57 -7.41
CA THR A 81 7.38 5.10 -6.28
C THR A 81 8.85 5.46 -6.43
N ARG A 82 9.55 5.58 -5.30
CA ARG A 82 11.00 5.76 -5.25
C ARG A 82 11.60 4.91 -4.14
N ILE A 83 12.85 4.51 -4.33
CA ILE A 83 13.66 3.91 -3.28
C ILE A 83 14.26 5.04 -2.44
N ASP A 84 14.01 5.02 -1.13
CA ASP A 84 14.60 5.97 -0.19
C ASP A 84 16.02 5.55 0.23
N HIS A 85 16.67 6.38 1.04
CA HIS A 85 18.03 6.12 1.55
C HIS A 85 18.14 4.88 2.45
N ARG A 86 17.02 4.34 2.96
CA ARG A 86 16.97 3.09 3.75
C ARG A 86 16.81 1.86 2.85
N GLY A 87 16.65 2.05 1.53
CA GLY A 87 16.32 0.99 0.58
C GLY A 87 14.83 0.66 0.51
N ALA A 88 13.95 1.46 1.14
CA ALA A 88 12.51 1.23 1.13
C ALA A 88 11.85 1.82 -0.14
N CYS A 89 11.01 1.04 -0.81
CA CYS A 89 10.17 1.52 -1.90
C CYS A 89 8.93 2.21 -1.32
N ASN A 90 8.85 3.53 -1.47
CA ASN A 90 7.74 4.34 -0.95
C ASN A 90 7.03 5.07 -2.09
N ALA A 91 5.73 5.31 -1.92
CA ALA A 91 4.96 6.18 -2.81
C ALA A 91 5.44 7.62 -2.67
N VAL A 92 5.48 8.35 -3.77
CA VAL A 92 5.88 9.77 -3.78
C VAL A 92 4.87 10.60 -4.56
N ASP A 93 4.74 11.85 -4.16
CA ASP A 93 4.00 12.85 -4.92
C ASP A 93 4.75 13.12 -6.25
N PRO A 94 4.10 12.97 -7.43
CA PRO A 94 4.77 13.13 -8.71
C PRO A 94 5.32 14.54 -8.99
N ALA A 95 4.70 15.58 -8.41
CA ALA A 95 5.08 16.97 -8.65
C ALA A 95 6.29 17.40 -7.79
N THR A 96 6.35 16.93 -6.54
CA THR A 96 7.37 17.33 -5.57
C THR A 96 8.44 16.27 -5.33
N GLY A 97 8.18 15.02 -5.70
CA GLY A 97 9.04 13.87 -5.41
C GLY A 97 9.13 13.50 -3.93
N ARG A 98 8.33 14.12 -3.06
CA ARG A 98 8.32 13.87 -1.62
C ARG A 98 7.50 12.63 -1.29
N GLU A 99 7.86 11.97 -0.20
CA GLU A 99 7.12 10.80 0.30
C GLU A 99 5.65 11.14 0.53
N LEU A 100 4.78 10.27 0.01
CA LEU A 100 3.34 10.35 0.12
C LEU A 100 2.86 9.22 1.02
N SER A 101 2.36 9.57 2.20
CA SER A 101 1.80 8.56 3.12
C SER A 101 0.57 7.90 2.52
N GLU A 102 0.26 6.68 2.96
CA GLU A 102 -0.88 5.95 2.41
C GLU A 102 -2.21 6.67 2.64
N GLN A 103 -2.42 7.32 3.80
CA GLN A 103 -3.62 8.13 4.02
C GLN A 103 -3.73 9.28 3.02
N LYS A 104 -2.62 10.00 2.76
CA LYS A 104 -2.62 11.11 1.80
C LYS A 104 -2.84 10.62 0.38
N ARG A 105 -2.24 9.47 0.03
CA ARG A 105 -2.43 8.83 -1.28
C ARG A 105 -3.90 8.50 -1.50
N ILE A 106 -4.52 7.81 -0.55
CA ILE A 106 -5.94 7.44 -0.60
C ILE A 106 -6.85 8.68 -0.62
N ALA A 107 -6.59 9.68 0.22
CA ALA A 107 -7.38 10.92 0.27
C ALA A 107 -7.28 11.75 -1.03
N GLY A 108 -6.17 11.66 -1.75
CA GLY A 108 -5.99 12.30 -3.06
C GLY A 108 -6.75 11.59 -4.19
N LEU A 109 -7.31 10.40 -3.96
CA LEU A 109 -8.16 9.71 -4.92
C LEU A 109 -9.59 10.25 -4.76
N ASN A 110 -10.27 10.54 -5.88
CA ASN A 110 -11.70 10.85 -5.87
C ASN A 110 -12.53 9.56 -5.67
N ILE A 111 -12.42 8.97 -4.48
CA ILE A 111 -13.24 7.87 -3.99
C ILE A 111 -14.49 8.52 -3.39
N GLY A 112 -15.68 8.26 -3.93
CA GLY A 112 -16.91 8.94 -3.53
C GLY A 112 -17.09 8.92 -2.01
N CYS A 113 -17.13 10.12 -1.41
CA CYS A 113 -17.37 10.49 -0.02
C CYS A 113 -17.16 9.40 1.06
N ILE A 114 -15.96 9.38 1.65
CA ILE A 114 -15.76 8.86 3.01
C ILE A 114 -15.80 10.08 3.93
N THR A 115 -16.94 10.34 4.55
CA THR A 115 -17.00 11.23 5.70
C THR A 115 -16.23 10.57 6.85
N THR A 116 -15.00 10.99 7.08
CA THR A 116 -14.32 10.72 8.35
C THR A 116 -14.96 11.62 9.40
N SER A 117 -15.93 11.08 10.14
CA SER A 117 -16.32 11.66 11.42
C SER A 117 -15.20 11.38 12.41
N ASP A 118 -14.37 12.39 12.65
CA ASP A 118 -13.50 12.46 13.81
C ASP A 118 -14.36 12.58 15.08
N SER A 119 -14.08 11.74 16.08
CA SER A 119 -14.43 11.93 17.49
C SER A 119 -13.40 11.21 18.34
#